data_AF-A0A1K0JM37-F1
#
_entry.id   AF-A0A1K0JM37-F1
#
_cell.length_a   1.000
_cell.length_b   1.000
_cell.length_c   1.000
_cell.angle_alpha   90.00
_cell.angle_beta   90.00
_cell.angle_gamma   90.00
#
_symmetry.space_group_name_H-M   'P 1'
#
loop_
_entity.id
_entity.type
_entity.pdbx_description
1 polymer ?
#
loop_
_entity_poly.entity_id
_entity_poly.type
_entity_poly.pdbx_seq_one_letter_code
_entity_poly.pdbx_strand_id
1 'polypeptide(L)'
;MELKSSFANYEGIFIAAHIDGSEKRGKRLAAQRAGAVSRFFIDRGFGTDRIHVEDPGISYNRPIDGLAARSASIDFLPACPHPCCSLPTQRATDPGAAMPR
;
A
#
# COMPACT_ATOMS: atom_id res chain seq x y z
N MET A 1 0.12 22.28 5.46
CA MET A 1 0.63 21.21 6.36
C MET A 1 1.27 20.17 5.47
N GLU A 2 2.56 19.86 5.64
CA GLU A 2 3.23 18.85 4.81
C GLU A 2 2.85 17.45 5.26
N LEU A 3 2.42 16.59 4.33
CA LEU A 3 1.98 15.23 4.65
C LEU A 3 3.12 14.40 5.25
N LYS A 4 4.34 14.57 4.74
CA LYS A 4 5.51 13.81 5.20
C LYS A 4 5.89 14.10 6.66
N SER A 5 5.68 15.32 7.13
CA SER A 5 5.99 15.67 8.53
C SER A 5 5.06 14.98 9.53
N SER A 6 3.81 14.72 9.14
CA SER A 6 2.85 13.98 9.97
C SER A 6 3.12 12.47 9.99
N PHE A 7 3.83 11.96 8.98
CA PHE A 7 4.14 10.54 8.80
C PHE A 7 5.65 10.35 8.58
N ALA A 8 6.44 10.89 9.51
CA ALA A 8 7.90 10.89 9.42
C ALA A 8 8.46 9.46 9.45
N ASN A 9 7.92 8.62 10.34
CA ASN A 9 8.41 7.26 10.64
C ASN A 9 7.43 6.20 10.13
N TYR A 10 7.80 5.53 9.06
CA TYR A 10 7.03 4.44 8.45
C TYR A 10 7.97 3.41 7.86
N GLU A 11 7.53 2.15 7.90
CA GLU A 11 8.25 1.02 7.33
C GLU A 11 7.89 0.84 5.85
N GLY A 12 6.59 0.91 5.54
CA GLY A 12 6.11 0.73 4.16
C GLY A 12 4.77 1.38 3.90
N ILE A 13 4.54 1.72 2.63
CA ILE A 13 3.25 2.11 2.07
C ILE A 13 2.93 1.10 0.98
N PHE A 14 1.85 0.35 1.15
CA PHE A 14 1.39 -0.66 0.19
C PHE A 14 0.18 -0.11 -0.55
N ILE A 15 0.23 -0.16 -1.87
CA ILE A 15 -0.77 0.46 -2.74
C ILE A 15 -1.34 -0.61 -3.64
N ALA A 16 -2.66 -0.76 -3.56
CA ALA A 16 -3.39 -1.56 -4.52
C ALA A 16 -4.50 -0.76 -5.18
N ALA A 17 -4.92 -1.21 -6.35
CA ALA A 17 -5.95 -0.53 -7.12
C ALA A 17 -7.01 -1.50 -7.60
N HIS A 18 -8.25 -1.04 -7.50
CA HIS A 18 -9.44 -1.77 -7.87
C HIS A 18 -10.00 -1.22 -9.18
N ILE A 19 -10.66 -2.10 -9.90
CA ILE A 19 -11.39 -1.79 -11.12
C ILE A 19 -12.84 -2.23 -10.96
N ASP A 20 -13.71 -1.51 -11.64
CA ASP A 20 -15.06 -1.97 -11.86
C ASP A 20 -15.11 -2.95 -13.05
N GLY A 21 -16.05 -3.89 -13.03
CA GLY A 21 -16.20 -4.91 -14.08
C GLY A 21 -16.52 -4.33 -15.47
N SER A 22 -17.03 -3.09 -15.54
CA SER A 22 -17.26 -2.38 -16.80
C SER A 22 -15.98 -1.81 -17.45
N GLU A 23 -14.84 -1.81 -16.75
CA GLU A 23 -13.63 -1.13 -17.20
C GLU A 23 -12.75 -2.00 -18.11
N LYS A 24 -12.50 -1.50 -19.32
CA LYS A 24 -11.64 -2.19 -20.30
C LYS A 24 -10.18 -2.16 -19.84
N ARG A 25 -9.44 -3.22 -20.15
CA ARG A 25 -8.00 -3.37 -19.83
C ARG A 25 -7.72 -3.25 -18.33
N GLY A 26 -8.58 -3.85 -17.52
CA GLY A 26 -8.57 -3.80 -16.07
C GLY A 26 -7.19 -3.83 -15.40
N LYS A 27 -6.35 -4.83 -15.72
CA LYS A 27 -5.00 -4.93 -15.15
C LYS A 27 -4.13 -3.69 -15.39
N ARG A 28 -4.12 -3.17 -16.62
CA ARG A 28 -3.34 -1.98 -16.97
C ARG A 28 -3.91 -0.74 -16.27
N LEU A 29 -5.24 -0.65 -16.17
CA LEU A 29 -5.89 0.47 -15.50
C LEU A 29 -5.63 0.48 -14.00
N ALA A 30 -5.69 -0.68 -13.35
CA ALA A 30 -5.31 -0.85 -11.95
C ALA A 30 -3.86 -0.42 -11.72
N ALA A 31 -2.92 -0.93 -12.53
CA ALA A 31 -1.51 -0.54 -12.44
C ALA A 31 -1.30 0.97 -12.62
N GLN A 32 -2.03 1.61 -13.54
CA GLN A 32 -1.97 3.06 -13.73
C GLN A 32 -2.52 3.84 -12.52
N ARG A 33 -3.61 3.38 -11.91
CA ARG A 33 -4.16 3.99 -10.68
C ARG A 33 -3.19 3.87 -9.51
N ALA A 34 -2.69 2.68 -9.24
CA ALA A 34 -1.73 2.47 -8.16
C ALA A 34 -0.44 3.27 -8.41
N GLY A 35 0.04 3.31 -9.65
CA GLY A 35 1.19 4.13 -10.05
C GLY A 35 0.96 5.63 -9.86
N ALA A 36 -0.25 6.14 -10.07
CA ALA A 36 -0.58 7.53 -9.80
C ALA A 36 -0.53 7.86 -8.30
N VAL A 37 -1.03 6.95 -7.44
CA VAL A 37 -0.94 7.10 -5.98
C VAL A 37 0.52 7.00 -5.50
N SER A 38 1.31 6.10 -6.07
CA SER A 38 2.75 6.00 -5.76
C SER A 38 3.47 7.31 -6.05
N ARG A 39 3.25 7.91 -7.24
CA ARG A 39 3.81 9.23 -7.60
C ARG A 39 3.39 10.32 -6.62
N PHE A 40 2.12 10.34 -6.21
CA PHE A 40 1.62 11.30 -5.23
C PHE A 40 2.44 11.31 -3.93
N PHE A 41 2.87 10.14 -3.43
CA PHE A 41 3.72 10.03 -2.24
C PHE A 41 5.16 10.42 -2.52
N ILE A 42 5.73 9.98 -3.66
CA ILE A 42 7.10 10.32 -4.06
C ILE A 42 7.27 11.83 -4.20
N ASP A 43 6.33 12.50 -4.87
CA ASP A 43 6.33 13.96 -5.06
C ASP A 43 6.25 14.73 -3.73
N ARG A 44 5.88 14.06 -2.63
CA ARG A 44 5.80 14.61 -1.27
C ARG A 44 6.95 14.15 -0.37
N GLY A 45 8.01 13.57 -0.94
CA GLY A 45 9.23 13.23 -0.22
C GLY A 45 9.17 11.91 0.56
N PHE A 46 8.25 11.02 0.24
CA PHE A 46 8.29 9.64 0.75
C PHE A 46 9.35 8.84 -0.03
N GLY A 47 10.13 8.04 0.69
CA GLY A 47 11.19 7.19 0.12
C GLY A 47 10.62 6.13 -0.82
N THR A 48 11.16 6.07 -2.03
CA THR A 48 10.75 5.15 -3.10
C THR A 48 10.97 3.68 -2.74
N ASP A 49 11.95 3.40 -1.90
CA ASP A 49 12.29 2.07 -1.37
C ASP A 49 11.23 1.51 -0.40
N ARG A 50 10.35 2.38 0.12
CA ARG A 50 9.30 2.05 1.09
C ARG A 50 7.89 2.16 0.50
N ILE A 51 7.77 2.31 -0.82
CA ILE A 51 6.49 2.36 -1.52
C ILE A 51 6.39 1.12 -2.39
N HIS A 52 5.40 0.28 -2.10
CA HIS A 52 5.18 -0.99 -2.75
C HIS A 52 3.85 -0.94 -3.51
N VAL A 53 3.91 -1.06 -4.84
CA VAL A 53 2.73 -1.20 -5.68
C VAL A 53 2.46 -2.68 -5.88
N GLU A 54 1.30 -3.15 -5.45
CA GLU A 54 0.94 -4.55 -5.58
C GLU A 54 0.64 -4.93 -7.03
N ASP A 55 1.07 -6.14 -7.41
CA ASP A 55 0.85 -6.64 -8.76
C ASP A 55 -0.63 -7.00 -8.98
N PRO A 56 -1.22 -6.55 -10.11
CA PRO A 56 -2.58 -6.87 -10.49
C PRO A 56 -2.69 -8.35 -10.92
N GLY A 57 -2.75 -9.24 -9.94
CA GLY A 57 -2.82 -10.68 -10.12
C GLY A 57 -3.02 -11.49 -8.84
N ILE A 58 -2.75 -10.92 -7.65
CA ILE A 58 -2.75 -11.69 -6.40
C ILE A 58 -4.12 -11.65 -5.68
N SER A 59 -4.93 -10.59 -5.75
CA SER A 59 -6.32 -10.60 -5.19
C SER A 59 -7.23 -9.40 -5.60
N TYR A 60 -7.22 -8.95 -6.87
CA TYR A 60 -7.91 -7.67 -7.23
C TYR A 60 -9.07 -7.74 -8.24
N ASN A 61 -9.48 -8.93 -8.68
CA ASN A 61 -10.63 -9.06 -9.60
C ASN A 61 -12.00 -9.05 -8.89
N ARG A 62 -12.04 -8.84 -7.56
CA ARG A 62 -13.29 -8.62 -6.85
C ARG A 62 -13.21 -7.31 -6.08
N PRO A 63 -14.16 -6.37 -6.30
CA PRO A 63 -14.36 -5.26 -5.39
C PRO A 63 -14.45 -5.77 -3.97
N ILE A 64 -13.78 -5.11 -3.02
CA ILE A 64 -14.02 -5.36 -1.60
C ILE A 64 -15.44 -4.84 -1.32
N ASP A 65 -16.32 -5.70 -0.80
CA ASP A 65 -17.70 -5.32 -0.48
C ASP A 65 -17.71 -4.11 0.46
N GLY A 66 -18.46 -3.07 0.08
CA GLY A 66 -18.52 -1.80 0.81
C GLY A 66 -17.49 -0.75 0.39
N LEU A 67 -16.52 -1.08 -0.48
CA LEU A 67 -15.60 -0.11 -1.08
C LEU A 67 -15.98 0.22 -2.53
N ALA A 68 -15.67 1.44 -2.95
CA ALA A 68 -15.91 1.86 -4.33
C ALA A 68 -15.09 0.98 -5.29
N ALA A 69 -15.75 0.36 -6.28
CA ALA A 69 -15.10 -0.51 -7.26
C ALA A 69 -13.98 0.20 -8.05
N ARG A 70 -14.08 1.53 -8.21
CA ARG A 70 -13.09 2.38 -8.86
C ARG A 70 -12.26 3.11 -7.81
N SER A 71 -11.28 2.45 -7.22
CA SER A 71 -10.53 2.99 -6.09
C SER A 71 -9.08 2.52 -6.07
N ALA A 72 -8.32 3.09 -5.14
CA ALA A 72 -7.06 2.54 -4.68
C ALA A 72 -7.09 2.46 -3.15
N SER A 73 -6.57 1.37 -2.60
CA SER A 73 -6.35 1.20 -1.17
C SER A 73 -4.90 1.53 -0.85
N ILE A 74 -4.70 2.04 0.36
CA ILE A 74 -3.38 2.37 0.89
C ILE A 74 -3.30 1.74 2.27
N ASP A 75 -2.44 0.73 2.41
CA ASP A 75 -2.08 0.18 3.70
C ASP A 75 -0.79 0.84 4.16
N PHE A 76 -0.87 1.52 5.31
CA PHE A 76 0.25 2.24 5.89
C PHE A 76 0.82 1.43 7.05
N LEU A 77 2.07 1.02 6.94
CA LEU A 77 2.78 0.31 7.98
C LEU A 77 3.65 1.32 8.77
N PRO A 78 3.23 1.75 9.97
CA PRO A 78 4.05 2.62 10.80
C PRO A 78 5.32 1.87 11.21
N ALA A 79 6.43 2.59 11.30
CA ALA A 79 7.66 1.99 11.83
C ALA A 79 7.44 1.69 13.32
N CYS A 80 7.87 0.50 13.75
CA CYS A 80 7.82 0.14 15.16
C CYS A 80 8.60 1.18 16.00
N PRO A 81 7.97 1.79 17.03
CA PRO A 81 8.58 2.87 17.80
C PRO A 81 9.62 2.37 18.81
N HIS A 82 9.75 1.05 19.00
CA HIS A 82 10.61 0.46 20.01
C HIS A 82 11.99 0.07 19.45
N PRO A 83 13.08 0.26 20.23
CA PRO A 83 14.44 -0.07 19.82
C PRO A 83 14.64 -1.55 19.44
N CYS A 84 13.80 -2.44 19.97
CA CYS A 84 13.89 -3.87 19.71
C CYS A 84 13.60 -4.23 18.24
N CYS A 85 12.81 -3.42 17.53
CA CYS A 85 12.46 -3.64 16.12
C CYS A 85 13.57 -3.22 15.13
N SER A 86 14.58 -2.48 15.61
CA SER A 86 15.81 -2.18 14.85
C SER A 86 16.82 -3.32 14.87
N LEU A 87 16.59 -4.36 15.68
CA LEU A 87 17.46 -5.52 15.76
C LEU A 87 17.21 -6.45 14.57
N PRO A 88 18.24 -6.86 13.81
CA PRO A 88 18.09 -7.77 12.67
C PRO A 88 17.38 -9.09 13.01
N THR A 89 17.44 -9.51 14.27
CA THR A 89 16.84 -10.74 14.80
C THR A 89 15.33 -10.63 15.10
N GLN A 90 14.74 -9.43 15.00
CA GLN A 90 13.32 -9.19 15.33
C GLN A 90 12.48 -8.68 14.16
N ARG A 91 13.05 -8.62 12.95
CA ARG A 91 12.23 -8.52 11.74
C ARG A 91 11.50 -9.85 11.56
N ALA A 92 10.17 -9.82 11.55
CA ALA A 92 9.38 -11.03 11.32
C ALA A 92 9.71 -11.61 9.93
N THR A 93 10.19 -12.85 9.90
CA THR A 93 10.55 -13.55 8.65
C THR A 93 9.31 -14.01 7.87
N ASP A 94 8.15 -14.08 8.53
CA ASP A 94 6.84 -14.37 7.96
C ASP A 94 5.77 -13.61 8.79
N PRO A 95 5.08 -12.61 8.24
CA PRO A 95 4.13 -11.80 8.99
C PRO A 95 2.81 -12.53 9.34
N GLY A 96 2.55 -13.71 8.77
CA GLY A 96 1.32 -14.47 9.04
C GLY A 96 0.02 -13.74 8.66
N ALA A 97 -1.11 -14.44 8.74
CA ALA A 97 -2.42 -13.86 8.48
C ALA A 97 -2.88 -12.97 9.65
N ALA A 98 -3.48 -11.82 9.33
CA ALA A 98 -3.95 -10.85 10.32
C ALA A 98 -4.96 -11.46 11.33
N MET A 99 -4.91 -10.98 12.58
CA MET A 99 -5.79 -11.44 13.66
C MET A 99 -7.28 -11.21 13.34
N PRO A 100 -8.14 -12.23 13.50
CA PRO A 100 -9.58 -12.02 13.68
C PRO A 100 -9.83 -11.54 15.12
N ARG A 101 -10.88 -10.70 15.29
CA ARG A 101 -11.22 -10.07 16.59
C ARG A 101 -11.61 -11.06 17.67
#